data_AF-A0A924AN44-F1
#
_entry.id   AF-A0A924AN44-F1
#
_cell.length_a   1.000
_cell.length_b   1.000
_cell.length_c   1.000
_cell.angle_alpha   90.00
_cell.angle_beta   90.00
_cell.angle_gamma   90.00
#
_symmetry.space_group_name_H-M   'P 1'
#
loop_
_entity.id
_entity.type
_entity.pdbx_description
1 polymer ?
#
loop_
_entity_poly.entity_id
_entity_poly.type
_entity_poly.pdbx_seq_one_letter_code
_entity_poly.pdbx_strand_id
1 'polypeptide(L)'
;MNKLLCILLSCGISGIVFGQAPFQEIPFQEKPDTLVIPAALSYTILFSEGDTISLSNGKWARAKGGHDMTLVLPDATDKLTTLVISHECNDSSSLLGDGGGLSLVPITLTNDHWKVSGPIKNVDFTIVGGTYDNCSGTLVEGKNTILTAEEGTPESNEALSKHGRGYRDVSDFNGLPRYKNTGWIVEVDPKTNKAIQKLYGMGRFYHESVLVMEDGKTVYLTDDFAPSVFFKFIAEQKNDFSKGQLYAYK
;
A
#
# COMPACT_ATOMS: atom_id res chain seq x y z
N MET A 1 -49.98 -5.87 33.08
CA MET A 1 -49.86 -6.89 32.01
C MET A 1 -48.46 -7.48 32.06
N ASN A 2 -48.42 -8.79 32.28
CA ASN A 2 -47.39 -9.81 32.01
C ASN A 2 -45.91 -9.58 32.39
N LYS A 3 -45.51 -10.44 33.33
CA LYS A 3 -44.17 -10.81 33.80
C LYS A 3 -43.21 -11.13 32.65
N LEU A 4 -41.92 -10.85 32.82
CA LEU A 4 -40.88 -11.65 32.20
C LEU A 4 -39.91 -12.21 33.25
N LEU A 5 -39.66 -13.49 33.04
CA LEU A 5 -39.02 -14.50 33.86
C LEU A 5 -37.51 -14.33 33.83
N CYS A 6 -36.88 -14.46 35.00
CA CYS A 6 -35.44 -14.58 35.15
C CYS A 6 -35.00 -15.96 34.63
N ILE A 7 -34.05 -16.00 33.69
CA ILE A 7 -33.21 -17.18 33.47
C ILE A 7 -31.76 -16.73 33.61
N LEU A 8 -31.26 -16.84 34.84
CA LEU A 8 -29.85 -17.02 35.12
C LEU A 8 -29.45 -18.37 34.53
N LEU A 9 -28.85 -18.37 33.33
CA LEU A 9 -28.01 -19.47 32.89
C LEU A 9 -26.57 -19.10 33.22
N SER A 10 -26.10 -19.57 34.37
CA SER A 10 -24.68 -19.77 34.60
C SER A 10 -24.19 -20.86 33.64
N CYS A 11 -23.60 -20.46 32.52
CA CYS A 11 -22.66 -21.33 31.82
C CYS A 11 -21.28 -20.69 31.97
N GLY A 12 -20.50 -21.28 32.88
CA GLY A 12 -19.09 -20.94 33.04
C GLY A 12 -18.36 -21.29 31.76
N ILE A 13 -17.99 -20.26 31.02
CA ILE A 13 -16.76 -20.27 30.24
C ILE A 13 -16.07 -18.97 30.65
N SER A 14 -15.31 -19.03 31.74
CA SER A 14 -14.14 -18.18 31.90
C SER A 14 -13.16 -18.60 30.80
N GLY A 15 -13.51 -18.27 29.55
CA GLY A 15 -12.58 -18.33 28.45
C GLY A 15 -11.52 -17.32 28.81
N ILE A 16 -10.32 -17.82 29.10
CA ILE A 16 -9.15 -16.97 29.15
C ILE A 16 -9.18 -16.21 27.82
N VAL A 17 -9.42 -14.90 27.88
CA VAL A 17 -9.24 -14.03 26.73
C VAL A 17 -7.74 -14.03 26.51
N PHE A 18 -7.26 -14.99 25.72
CA PHE A 18 -5.93 -14.92 25.16
C PHE A 18 -5.97 -13.75 24.18
N GLY A 19 -5.39 -12.62 24.56
CA GLY A 19 -5.25 -11.45 23.66
C GLY A 19 -4.48 -11.79 22.38
N GLN A 20 -3.71 -12.89 22.39
CA GLN A 20 -2.98 -13.47 21.27
C GLN A 20 -2.94 -14.99 21.42
N ALA A 21 -3.07 -15.73 20.32
CA ALA A 21 -2.88 -17.19 20.34
C ALA A 21 -1.43 -17.51 20.75
N PRO A 22 -1.21 -18.39 21.75
CA PRO A 22 0.16 -18.77 22.13
C PRO A 22 0.81 -19.53 20.97
N PHE A 23 2.01 -19.11 20.58
CA PHE A 23 2.88 -19.86 19.68
C PHE A 23 4.23 -20.11 20.35
N GLN A 24 4.88 -21.19 19.95
CA GLN A 24 6.26 -21.43 20.38
C GLN A 24 7.17 -20.53 19.53
N GLU A 25 7.89 -19.62 20.19
CA GLU A 25 8.90 -18.80 19.54
C GLU A 25 9.95 -19.68 18.84
N ILE A 26 10.29 -19.29 17.63
CA ILE A 26 11.36 -19.93 16.86
C ILE A 26 12.66 -19.22 17.24
N PRO A 27 13.74 -19.95 17.56
CA PRO A 27 15.03 -19.35 17.78
C PRO A 27 15.47 -18.51 16.58
N PHE A 28 16.11 -17.36 16.86
CA PHE A 28 16.70 -16.51 15.83
C PHE A 28 17.66 -17.32 14.94
N GLN A 29 17.57 -17.09 13.63
CA GLN A 29 18.50 -17.63 12.65
C GLN A 29 19.10 -16.47 11.86
N GLU A 30 20.42 -16.40 11.82
CA GLU A 30 21.12 -15.42 11.00
C GLU A 30 21.15 -15.89 9.56
N LYS A 31 20.32 -15.27 8.69
CA LYS A 31 20.23 -15.53 7.23
C LYS A 31 19.74 -16.93 6.84
N PRO A 32 18.50 -17.33 7.21
CA PRO A 32 17.92 -18.55 6.67
C PRO A 32 17.71 -18.40 5.15
N ASP A 33 17.88 -19.49 4.41
CA ASP A 33 17.59 -19.58 2.97
C ASP A 33 16.13 -20.00 2.68
N THR A 34 15.36 -20.25 3.73
CA THR A 34 13.96 -20.68 3.69
C THR A 34 13.14 -19.92 4.73
N LEU A 35 11.81 -19.87 4.54
CA LEU A 35 10.92 -19.27 5.53
C LEU A 35 10.80 -20.21 6.74
N VAL A 36 11.24 -19.74 7.90
CA VAL A 36 11.17 -20.50 9.15
C VAL A 36 9.88 -20.11 9.88
N ILE A 37 8.89 -21.01 9.88
CA ILE A 37 7.61 -20.85 10.59
C ILE A 37 7.37 -22.03 11.53
N PRO A 38 6.50 -21.89 12.55
CA PRO A 38 6.14 -23.00 13.43
C PRO A 38 5.55 -24.15 12.61
N ALA A 39 5.87 -25.40 12.96
CA ALA A 39 5.45 -26.58 12.19
C ALA A 39 3.92 -26.75 12.05
N ALA A 40 3.13 -26.07 12.90
CA ALA A 40 1.67 -26.04 12.82
C ALA A 40 1.12 -25.05 11.77
N LEU A 41 1.98 -24.17 11.24
CA LEU A 41 1.61 -23.20 10.22
C LEU A 41 2.10 -23.66 8.84
N SER A 42 1.41 -23.20 7.81
CA SER A 42 1.82 -23.34 6.40
C SER A 42 1.71 -21.99 5.72
N TYR A 43 2.39 -21.84 4.58
CA TYR A 43 2.33 -20.63 3.78
C TYR A 43 2.01 -20.98 2.33
N THR A 44 1.54 -19.98 1.58
CA THR A 44 1.31 -20.08 0.14
C THR A 44 1.83 -18.80 -0.51
N ILE A 45 2.56 -18.95 -1.61
CA ILE A 45 3.01 -17.81 -2.40
C ILE A 45 1.84 -17.38 -3.27
N LEU A 46 1.35 -16.17 -3.06
CA LEU A 46 0.24 -15.58 -3.83
C LEU A 46 0.72 -14.68 -4.96
N PHE A 47 1.90 -14.08 -4.81
CA PHE A 47 2.47 -13.17 -5.80
C PHE A 47 3.99 -13.08 -5.61
N SER A 48 4.73 -13.04 -6.71
CA SER A 48 6.19 -12.91 -6.74
C SER A 48 6.62 -11.91 -7.80
N GLU A 49 7.83 -11.35 -7.62
CA GLU A 49 8.47 -10.56 -8.66
C GLU A 49 8.47 -11.33 -9.98
N GLY A 50 8.22 -10.58 -11.05
CA GLY A 50 8.16 -11.14 -12.38
C GLY A 50 6.81 -11.74 -12.71
N ASP A 51 5.90 -12.08 -11.80
CA ASP A 51 4.61 -12.68 -12.15
C ASP A 51 3.85 -11.95 -13.28
N THR A 52 3.06 -12.70 -14.05
CA THR A 52 2.39 -12.16 -15.23
C THR A 52 1.29 -11.17 -14.83
N ILE A 53 1.41 -9.93 -15.29
CA ILE A 53 0.45 -8.85 -15.06
C ILE A 53 -0.27 -8.47 -16.35
N SER A 54 -1.58 -8.27 -16.24
CA SER A 54 -2.44 -7.75 -17.31
C SER A 54 -2.55 -6.23 -17.22
N LEU A 55 -2.34 -5.54 -18.34
CA LEU A 55 -2.48 -4.09 -18.45
C LEU A 55 -3.87 -3.71 -18.98
N SER A 56 -4.30 -2.48 -18.69
CA SER A 56 -5.58 -1.94 -19.18
C SER A 56 -5.72 -1.90 -20.70
N ASN A 57 -4.61 -1.89 -21.43
CA ASN A 57 -4.55 -1.90 -22.90
C ASN A 57 -4.52 -3.32 -23.52
N GLY A 58 -4.73 -4.36 -22.71
CA GLY A 58 -4.74 -5.77 -23.15
C GLY A 58 -3.36 -6.39 -23.35
N LYS A 59 -2.27 -5.65 -23.13
CA LYS A 59 -0.91 -6.22 -23.12
C LYS A 59 -0.62 -6.90 -21.78
N TRP A 60 0.46 -7.68 -21.79
CA TRP A 60 0.96 -8.37 -20.61
C TRP A 60 2.38 -7.92 -20.30
N ALA A 61 2.71 -7.87 -19.01
CA ALA A 61 4.03 -7.52 -18.49
C ALA A 61 4.44 -8.50 -17.39
N ARG A 62 5.68 -8.36 -16.91
CA ARG A 62 6.19 -9.07 -15.73
C ARG A 62 6.21 -8.10 -14.56
N ALA A 63 5.71 -8.53 -13.40
CA ALA A 63 5.63 -7.72 -12.19
C ALA A 63 6.98 -7.12 -11.81
N LYS A 64 6.96 -5.88 -11.31
CA LYS A 64 8.12 -5.27 -10.65
C LYS A 64 8.44 -6.01 -9.35
N GLY A 65 9.67 -5.90 -8.88
CA GLY A 65 10.10 -6.40 -7.57
C GLY A 65 9.82 -5.40 -6.44
N GLY A 66 10.65 -5.44 -5.40
CA GLY A 66 10.60 -4.49 -4.28
C GLY A 66 9.24 -4.49 -3.57
N HIS A 67 8.63 -5.66 -3.38
CA HIS A 67 7.32 -5.72 -2.74
C HIS A 67 7.41 -5.23 -1.29
N ASP A 68 6.54 -4.30 -0.93
CA ASP A 68 6.49 -3.74 0.41
C ASP A 68 5.05 -3.78 0.97
N MET A 69 4.35 -2.64 1.00
CA MET A 69 2.95 -2.54 1.45
C MET A 69 2.08 -3.67 0.90
N THR A 70 1.38 -4.35 1.80
CA THR A 70 0.28 -5.26 1.46
C THR A 70 -1.00 -4.78 2.12
N LEU A 71 -1.95 -4.28 1.31
CA LEU A 71 -3.30 -3.96 1.77
C LEU A 71 -4.30 -5.01 1.29
N VAL A 72 -5.36 -5.21 2.07
CA VAL A 72 -6.52 -6.03 1.68
C VAL A 72 -7.68 -5.11 1.39
N LEU A 73 -8.24 -5.15 0.18
CA LEU A 73 -9.42 -4.35 -0.15
C LEU A 73 -10.70 -5.00 0.43
N PRO A 74 -11.62 -4.20 0.98
CA PRO A 74 -12.93 -4.69 1.40
C PRO A 74 -13.74 -5.05 0.15
N ASP A 75 -13.78 -6.33 -0.19
CA ASP A 75 -14.53 -6.86 -1.33
C ASP A 75 -15.88 -7.44 -0.88
N ALA A 76 -16.69 -7.87 -1.86
CA ALA A 76 -18.09 -8.26 -1.68
C ALA A 76 -18.35 -9.42 -0.69
N THR A 77 -17.34 -10.22 -0.33
CA THR A 77 -17.49 -11.40 0.56
C THR A 77 -16.22 -11.68 1.38
N ASP A 78 -16.36 -12.46 2.44
CA ASP A 78 -15.26 -13.00 3.27
C ASP A 78 -14.32 -13.98 2.53
N LYS A 79 -14.67 -14.40 1.30
CA LYS A 79 -13.96 -15.44 0.53
C LYS A 79 -13.34 -14.95 -0.77
N LEU A 80 -13.53 -13.68 -1.13
CA LEU A 80 -12.98 -13.09 -2.34
C LEU A 80 -12.54 -11.68 -1.97
N THR A 81 -11.26 -11.39 -2.19
CA THR A 81 -10.69 -10.06 -1.97
C THR A 81 -9.57 -9.78 -2.94
N THR A 82 -9.05 -8.56 -2.91
CA THR A 82 -7.92 -8.13 -3.71
C THR A 82 -6.83 -7.62 -2.79
N LEU A 83 -5.63 -8.19 -2.92
CA LEU A 83 -4.44 -7.61 -2.30
C LEU A 83 -3.95 -6.44 -3.15
N VAL A 84 -3.49 -5.38 -2.52
CA VAL A 84 -2.73 -4.31 -3.16
C VAL A 84 -1.31 -4.41 -2.66
N ILE A 85 -0.38 -4.61 -3.58
CA ILE A 85 1.04 -4.77 -3.30
C ILE A 85 1.78 -3.57 -3.89
N SER A 86 2.54 -2.83 -3.09
CA SER A 86 3.40 -1.76 -3.61
C SER A 86 4.73 -2.29 -4.14
N HIS A 87 5.38 -1.47 -4.94
CA HIS A 87 6.70 -1.72 -5.49
C HIS A 87 7.63 -0.57 -5.11
N GLU A 88 8.41 -0.78 -4.06
CA GLU A 88 9.46 0.08 -3.55
C GLU A 88 10.71 -0.08 -4.42
N CYS A 89 10.66 0.50 -5.62
CA CYS A 89 11.77 0.49 -6.52
C CYS A 89 11.84 1.75 -7.41
N ASN A 90 12.98 1.88 -8.09
CA ASN A 90 13.15 2.83 -9.18
C ASN A 90 13.69 2.08 -10.40
N ASP A 91 12.79 1.33 -11.06
CA ASP A 91 13.08 0.50 -12.23
C ASP A 91 12.48 1.07 -13.51
N SER A 92 13.13 0.79 -14.64
CA SER A 92 12.64 1.13 -15.96
C SER A 92 11.65 0.09 -16.53
N SER A 93 10.47 0.51 -17.00
CA SER A 93 9.55 -0.37 -17.75
C SER A 93 8.71 0.39 -18.77
N SER A 94 8.81 0.02 -20.05
CA SER A 94 7.99 0.62 -21.12
C SER A 94 6.53 0.20 -21.09
N LEU A 95 6.20 -0.81 -20.28
CA LEU A 95 4.84 -1.34 -20.14
C LEU A 95 4.18 -0.91 -18.83
N LEU A 96 4.92 -0.95 -17.72
CA LEU A 96 4.41 -0.65 -16.39
C LEU A 96 4.65 0.80 -15.94
N GLY A 97 5.44 1.56 -16.70
CA GLY A 97 5.97 2.85 -16.25
C GLY A 97 7.29 2.70 -15.50
N ASP A 98 8.05 3.79 -15.48
CA ASP A 98 9.30 3.86 -14.73
C ASP A 98 9.03 4.20 -13.26
N GLY A 99 9.96 3.82 -12.38
CA GLY A 99 9.83 4.04 -10.94
C GLY A 99 9.20 2.86 -10.21
N GLY A 100 8.42 3.18 -9.18
CA GLY A 100 7.70 2.21 -8.35
C GLY A 100 6.42 1.72 -9.01
N GLY A 101 5.40 1.41 -8.21
CA GLY A 101 4.08 1.03 -8.71
C GLY A 101 3.22 0.35 -7.66
N LEU A 102 2.04 -0.12 -8.10
CA LEU A 102 1.17 -1.00 -7.34
C LEU A 102 0.66 -2.14 -8.23
N SER A 103 0.48 -3.33 -7.64
CA SER A 103 -0.18 -4.49 -8.23
C SER A 103 -1.44 -4.87 -7.44
N LEU A 104 -2.54 -5.14 -8.15
CA LEU A 104 -3.79 -5.65 -7.59
C LEU A 104 -3.89 -7.14 -7.88
N VAL A 105 -3.85 -7.95 -6.82
CA VAL A 105 -3.84 -9.41 -6.85
C VAL A 105 -5.17 -9.94 -6.33
N PRO A 106 -6.12 -10.31 -7.21
CA PRO A 106 -7.38 -10.89 -6.77
C PRO A 106 -7.13 -12.29 -6.21
N ILE A 107 -7.63 -12.54 -5.00
CA ILE A 107 -7.48 -13.82 -4.28
C ILE A 107 -8.81 -14.34 -3.79
N THR A 108 -8.94 -15.67 -3.71
CA THR A 108 -10.12 -16.32 -3.14
C THR A 108 -9.73 -17.39 -2.13
N LEU A 109 -10.52 -17.51 -1.07
CA LEU A 109 -10.37 -18.55 -0.06
C LEU A 109 -11.15 -19.79 -0.52
N THR A 110 -10.45 -20.90 -0.74
CA THR A 110 -11.05 -22.19 -1.11
C THR A 110 -10.41 -23.28 -0.27
N ASN A 111 -11.22 -24.08 0.42
CA ASN A 111 -10.76 -25.17 1.30
C ASN A 111 -9.70 -24.68 2.31
N ASP A 112 -9.95 -23.54 2.95
CA ASP A 112 -9.04 -22.89 3.93
C ASP A 112 -7.68 -22.46 3.36
N HIS A 113 -7.52 -22.40 2.03
CA HIS A 113 -6.34 -21.86 1.36
C HIS A 113 -6.67 -20.69 0.45
N TRP A 114 -5.90 -19.60 0.57
CA TRP A 114 -5.97 -18.49 -0.38
C TRP A 114 -5.27 -18.88 -1.68
N LYS A 115 -5.86 -18.50 -2.82
CA LYS A 115 -5.28 -18.66 -4.15
C LYS A 115 -5.58 -17.44 -5.02
N VAL A 116 -4.71 -17.14 -5.98
CA VAL A 116 -5.00 -16.15 -7.01
C VAL A 116 -6.24 -16.57 -7.81
N SER A 117 -7.22 -15.67 -7.93
CA SER A 117 -8.54 -15.97 -8.50
C SER A 117 -8.76 -15.38 -9.89
N GLY A 118 -7.84 -14.54 -10.39
CA GLY A 118 -7.95 -13.89 -11.69
C GLY A 118 -6.66 -13.18 -12.13
N PRO A 119 -6.70 -12.44 -13.25
CA PRO A 119 -5.55 -11.69 -13.74
C PRO A 119 -5.11 -10.61 -12.75
N ILE A 120 -3.83 -10.60 -12.42
CA ILE A 120 -3.18 -9.54 -11.65
C ILE A 120 -3.08 -8.29 -12.52
N LYS A 121 -3.34 -7.11 -11.95
CA LYS A 121 -3.35 -5.83 -12.68
C LYS A 121 -2.35 -4.87 -12.09
N ASN A 122 -1.73 -4.03 -12.92
CA ASN A 122 -0.97 -2.89 -12.44
C ASN A 122 -1.89 -1.67 -12.27
N VAL A 123 -1.47 -0.73 -11.43
CA VAL A 123 -2.00 0.63 -11.42
C VAL A 123 -1.28 1.48 -12.47
N ASP A 124 -2.03 2.27 -13.22
CA ASP A 124 -1.53 3.24 -14.18
C ASP A 124 -1.34 4.62 -13.52
N PHE A 125 -0.08 5.05 -13.42
CA PHE A 125 0.32 6.33 -12.84
C PHE A 125 0.62 7.41 -13.89
N THR A 126 0.36 7.15 -15.18
CA THR A 126 0.73 8.08 -16.27
C THR A 126 0.12 9.46 -16.10
N ILE A 127 -1.12 9.56 -15.64
CA ILE A 127 -1.82 10.85 -15.50
C ILE A 127 -1.21 11.76 -14.41
N VAL A 128 -0.50 11.18 -13.44
CA VAL A 128 0.19 11.91 -12.37
C VAL A 128 1.70 12.03 -12.62
N GLY A 129 2.16 11.65 -13.82
CA GLY A 129 3.56 11.76 -14.24
C GLY A 129 4.48 10.67 -13.69
N GLY A 130 3.91 9.54 -13.28
CA GLY A 130 4.63 8.40 -12.70
C GLY A 130 4.57 8.34 -11.17
N THR A 131 5.17 7.28 -10.63
CA THR A 131 5.33 7.07 -9.18
C THR A 131 6.74 6.55 -8.84
N TYR A 132 7.22 6.70 -7.62
CA TYR A 132 8.62 6.45 -7.24
C TYR A 132 8.73 5.79 -5.87
N ASP A 133 9.53 4.72 -5.69
CA ASP A 133 9.75 4.01 -4.41
C ASP A 133 8.47 3.90 -3.59
N ASN A 134 7.48 3.14 -4.09
CA ASN A 134 6.24 3.00 -3.35
C ASN A 134 6.47 2.07 -2.15
N CYS A 135 6.75 2.65 -0.97
CA CYS A 135 6.92 1.95 0.29
C CYS A 135 5.55 1.54 0.84
N SER A 136 5.06 2.22 1.88
CA SER A 136 3.80 1.90 2.57
C SER A 136 2.56 2.57 1.93
N GLY A 137 1.47 2.57 2.70
CA GLY A 137 0.23 3.24 2.35
C GLY A 137 -0.95 2.79 3.19
N THR A 138 -2.15 3.24 2.82
CA THR A 138 -3.39 2.90 3.51
C THR A 138 -4.59 2.91 2.58
N LEU A 139 -5.64 2.20 2.98
CA LEU A 139 -6.97 2.35 2.41
C LEU A 139 -7.69 3.54 3.04
N VAL A 140 -8.38 4.32 2.21
CA VAL A 140 -9.36 5.33 2.63
C VAL A 140 -10.75 4.70 2.55
N GLU A 141 -11.19 4.06 3.64
CA GLU A 141 -12.44 3.29 3.65
C GLU A 141 -13.67 4.11 3.18
N GLY A 142 -13.76 5.37 3.61
CA GLY A 142 -14.89 6.24 3.27
C GLY A 142 -14.99 6.65 1.79
N LYS A 143 -13.95 6.39 0.98
CA LYS A 143 -13.91 6.67 -0.47
C LYS A 143 -13.60 5.43 -1.31
N ASN A 144 -13.09 4.36 -0.70
CA ASN A 144 -12.51 3.19 -1.36
C ASN A 144 -11.38 3.56 -2.32
N THR A 145 -10.53 4.50 -1.91
CA THR A 145 -9.27 4.84 -2.60
C THR A 145 -8.09 4.40 -1.76
N ILE A 146 -6.94 4.23 -2.39
CA ILE A 146 -5.67 3.89 -1.74
C ILE A 146 -4.81 5.14 -1.70
N LEU A 147 -4.11 5.37 -0.60
CA LEU A 147 -2.99 6.28 -0.53
C LEU A 147 -1.70 5.44 -0.51
N THR A 148 -0.81 5.64 -1.48
CA THR A 148 0.52 5.02 -1.49
C THR A 148 1.60 6.07 -1.28
N ALA A 149 2.63 5.71 -0.52
CA ALA A 149 3.71 6.59 -0.11
C ALA A 149 4.91 6.45 -1.05
N GLU A 150 5.39 7.55 -1.62
CA GLU A 150 6.68 7.58 -2.31
C GLU A 150 7.80 7.90 -1.32
N GLU A 151 8.70 6.94 -1.08
CA GLU A 151 9.73 6.99 -0.02
C GLU A 151 11.06 7.60 -0.51
N GLY A 152 11.02 8.56 -1.43
CA GLY A 152 12.27 9.18 -1.86
C GLY A 152 12.13 10.50 -2.57
N THR A 153 13.16 11.31 -2.38
CA THR A 153 13.24 12.66 -2.91
C THR A 153 14.54 12.89 -3.67
N PRO A 154 14.78 12.17 -4.79
CA PRO A 154 16.00 12.34 -5.60
C PRO A 154 16.31 13.82 -5.82
N GLU A 155 17.57 14.21 -5.66
CA GLU A 155 17.97 15.63 -5.65
C GLU A 155 18.13 16.22 -7.07
N SER A 156 18.14 15.37 -8.10
CA SER A 156 18.30 15.76 -9.50
C SER A 156 17.66 14.75 -10.46
N ASN A 157 17.48 15.16 -11.71
CA ASN A 157 17.06 14.25 -12.79
C ASN A 157 18.11 13.16 -13.06
N GLU A 158 19.39 13.44 -12.82
CA GLU A 158 20.45 12.45 -12.94
C GLU A 158 20.28 11.33 -11.91
N ALA A 159 20.07 11.70 -10.64
CA ALA A 159 19.82 10.76 -9.55
C ALA A 159 18.55 9.92 -9.81
N LEU A 160 17.45 10.58 -10.20
CA LEU A 160 16.20 9.92 -10.56
C LEU A 160 16.41 8.90 -11.71
N SER A 161 17.19 9.26 -12.72
CA SER A 161 17.39 8.40 -13.90
C SER A 161 18.22 7.15 -13.63
N LYS A 162 19.05 7.14 -12.57
CA LYS A 162 20.06 6.10 -12.30
C LYS A 162 20.89 5.75 -13.55
N HIS A 163 21.26 6.77 -14.33
CA HIS A 163 21.93 6.63 -15.64
C HIS A 163 21.13 5.75 -16.64
N GLY A 164 19.81 5.97 -16.70
CA GLY A 164 18.90 5.26 -17.61
C GLY A 164 18.39 3.90 -17.10
N ARG A 165 18.69 3.53 -15.85
CA ARG A 165 18.18 2.31 -15.19
C ARG A 165 16.92 2.54 -14.34
N GLY A 166 16.65 3.79 -13.98
CA GLY A 166 15.46 4.24 -13.25
C GLY A 166 14.45 4.91 -14.18
N TYR A 167 14.11 6.18 -13.92
CA TYR A 167 13.31 6.97 -14.87
C TYR A 167 14.08 7.28 -16.15
N ARG A 168 13.47 6.98 -17.30
CA ARG A 168 14.05 7.25 -18.61
C ARG A 168 13.57 8.58 -19.18
N ASP A 169 12.30 8.93 -18.94
CA ASP A 169 11.77 10.27 -19.25
C ASP A 169 11.95 11.21 -18.06
N VAL A 170 12.93 12.11 -18.19
CA VAL A 170 13.24 13.15 -17.20
C VAL A 170 12.81 14.55 -17.64
N SER A 171 11.96 14.65 -18.67
CA SER A 171 11.35 15.93 -19.06
C SER A 171 10.47 16.48 -17.94
N ASP A 172 10.35 17.81 -17.86
CA ASP A 172 9.50 18.46 -16.86
C ASP A 172 8.05 17.96 -16.96
N PHE A 173 7.41 17.79 -15.80
CA PHE A 173 6.01 17.40 -15.71
C PHE A 173 5.24 18.49 -14.97
N ASN A 174 4.15 19.00 -15.58
CA ASN A 174 3.36 20.11 -15.04
C ASN A 174 4.19 21.34 -14.62
N GLY A 175 5.25 21.65 -15.38
CA GLY A 175 6.14 22.79 -15.11
C GLY A 175 7.12 22.60 -13.96
N LEU A 176 7.27 21.36 -13.46
CA LEU A 176 8.27 21.00 -12.46
C LEU A 176 9.34 20.07 -13.08
N PRO A 177 10.62 20.22 -12.70
CA PRO A 177 11.63 19.21 -12.98
C PRO A 177 11.16 17.81 -12.57
N ARG A 178 11.43 16.79 -13.39
CA ARG A 178 10.88 15.44 -13.18
C ARG A 178 11.15 14.90 -11.77
N TYR A 179 12.36 15.07 -11.24
CA TYR A 179 12.69 14.61 -9.88
C TYR A 179 11.84 15.25 -8.78
N LYS A 180 11.27 16.45 -9.00
CA LYS A 180 10.36 17.09 -8.05
C LYS A 180 8.94 16.52 -8.12
N ASN A 181 8.62 15.75 -9.16
CA ASN A 181 7.38 14.97 -9.26
C ASN A 181 7.49 13.63 -8.51
N THR A 182 8.29 13.52 -7.46
CA THR A 182 8.47 12.32 -6.60
C THR A 182 8.50 12.73 -5.13
N GLY A 183 8.29 11.77 -4.22
CA GLY A 183 8.29 11.98 -2.77
C GLY A 183 6.96 12.51 -2.25
N TRP A 184 5.85 12.13 -2.87
CA TRP A 184 4.49 12.56 -2.51
C TRP A 184 3.63 11.36 -2.13
N ILE A 185 2.59 11.60 -1.33
CA ILE A 185 1.48 10.64 -1.26
C ILE A 185 0.68 10.69 -2.56
N VAL A 186 0.40 9.51 -3.13
CA VAL A 186 -0.39 9.38 -4.36
C VAL A 186 -1.72 8.70 -4.03
N GLU A 187 -2.82 9.33 -4.44
CA GLU A 187 -4.15 8.74 -4.33
C GLU A 187 -4.45 7.87 -5.56
N VAL A 188 -4.98 6.67 -5.35
CA VAL A 188 -5.25 5.67 -6.38
C VAL A 188 -6.68 5.17 -6.25
N ASP A 189 -7.37 5.01 -7.39
CA ASP A 189 -8.64 4.31 -7.48
C ASP A 189 -8.42 2.84 -7.86
N PRO A 190 -8.61 1.88 -6.93
CA PRO A 190 -8.45 0.46 -7.23
C PRO A 190 -9.48 -0.07 -8.22
N LYS A 191 -10.66 0.56 -8.37
CA LYS A 191 -11.69 0.08 -9.31
C LYS A 191 -11.27 0.30 -10.75
N THR A 192 -10.67 1.46 -11.03
CA THR A 192 -10.17 1.80 -12.36
C THR A 192 -8.72 1.39 -12.58
N ASN A 193 -8.00 0.99 -11.51
CA ASN A 193 -6.56 0.71 -11.51
C ASN A 193 -5.74 1.92 -11.99
N LYS A 194 -6.09 3.12 -11.52
CA LYS A 194 -5.46 4.37 -11.95
C LYS A 194 -5.13 5.24 -10.76
N ALA A 195 -3.98 5.90 -10.82
CA ALA A 195 -3.71 7.04 -9.96
C ALA A 195 -4.73 8.15 -10.26
N ILE A 196 -5.11 8.90 -9.23
CA ILE A 196 -6.00 10.05 -9.28
C ILE A 196 -5.17 11.34 -9.25
N GLN A 197 -4.32 11.49 -8.23
CA GLN A 197 -3.56 12.72 -7.99
C GLN A 197 -2.39 12.48 -7.04
N LYS A 198 -1.41 13.39 -7.08
CA LYS A 198 -0.43 13.56 -6.00
C LYS A 198 -0.98 14.56 -4.97
N LEU A 199 -0.97 14.18 -3.70
CA LEU A 199 -1.50 14.98 -2.59
C LEU A 199 -0.45 15.97 -2.10
N TYR A 200 -0.17 17.00 -2.92
CA TYR A 200 0.89 17.99 -2.63
C TYR A 200 0.74 18.70 -1.28
N GLY A 201 -0.49 18.85 -0.79
CA GLY A 201 -0.78 19.43 0.53
C GLY A 201 -0.21 18.63 1.71
N MET A 202 0.16 17.36 1.51
CA MET A 202 0.79 16.51 2.53
C MET A 202 2.32 16.67 2.59
N GLY A 203 2.92 17.50 1.73
CA GLY A 203 4.36 17.76 1.72
C GLY A 203 5.18 16.74 0.94
N ARG A 204 6.44 17.10 0.67
CA ARG A 204 7.42 16.28 -0.07
C ARG A 204 8.59 15.88 0.83
N PHE A 205 8.68 14.60 1.17
CA PHE A 205 9.72 14.00 2.01
C PHE A 205 9.73 12.47 1.79
N TYR A 206 10.50 11.72 2.59
CA TYR A 206 10.60 10.26 2.49
C TYR A 206 9.38 9.64 3.19
N HIS A 207 8.24 9.61 2.49
CA HIS A 207 7.01 9.10 3.10
C HIS A 207 7.11 7.59 3.32
N GLU A 208 6.97 7.19 4.57
CA GLU A 208 6.92 5.79 4.99
C GLU A 208 5.45 5.40 5.19
N SER A 209 4.92 5.53 6.41
CA SER A 209 3.55 5.20 6.77
C SER A 209 2.59 6.37 6.61
N VAL A 210 1.37 6.06 6.18
CA VAL A 210 0.23 6.99 6.08
C VAL A 210 -0.93 6.40 6.85
N LEU A 211 -1.47 7.11 7.83
CA LEU A 211 -2.62 6.67 8.60
C LEU A 211 -3.75 7.68 8.51
N VAL A 212 -4.86 7.29 7.86
CA VAL A 212 -6.09 8.09 7.83
C VAL A 212 -6.94 7.74 9.04
N MET A 213 -7.31 8.74 9.83
CA MET A 213 -8.14 8.58 11.01
C MET A 213 -9.63 8.42 10.65
N GLU A 214 -10.42 7.85 11.57
CA GLU A 214 -11.86 7.59 11.39
C GLU A 214 -12.72 8.85 11.08
N ASP A 215 -12.23 10.04 11.44
CA ASP A 215 -12.89 11.31 11.08
C ASP A 215 -12.88 11.56 9.55
N GLY A 216 -12.05 10.82 8.80
CA GLY A 216 -11.85 10.95 7.37
C GLY A 216 -11.17 12.26 6.97
N LYS A 217 -10.50 12.94 7.90
CA LYS A 217 -9.85 14.23 7.66
C LYS A 217 -8.41 14.27 8.15
N THR A 218 -8.17 13.70 9.32
CA THR A 218 -6.85 13.69 9.95
C THR A 218 -6.01 12.57 9.36
N VAL A 219 -4.80 12.90 8.92
CA VAL A 219 -3.83 11.95 8.38
C VAL A 219 -2.51 12.10 9.12
N TYR A 220 -1.98 11.03 9.70
CA TYR A 220 -0.61 11.00 10.22
C TYR A 220 0.35 10.47 9.16
N LEU A 221 1.52 11.09 9.08
CA LEU A 221 2.54 10.82 8.06
C LEU A 221 3.90 10.72 8.76
N THR A 222 4.73 9.76 8.35
CA THR A 222 6.08 9.57 8.89
C THR A 222 7.14 9.80 7.82
N ASP A 223 8.25 10.40 8.22
CA ASP A 223 9.43 10.66 7.37
C ASP A 223 10.53 9.65 7.72
N ASP A 224 10.91 8.76 6.78
CA ASP A 224 11.98 7.78 6.99
C ASP A 224 13.35 8.29 6.51
N PHE A 225 13.68 9.52 6.89
CA PHE A 225 15.01 10.06 6.65
C PHE A 225 15.51 10.87 7.85
N ALA A 226 16.67 10.51 8.39
CA ALA A 226 17.22 11.17 9.57
C ALA A 226 17.87 12.54 9.24
N PRO A 227 17.59 13.61 10.00
CA PRO A 227 16.65 13.69 11.11
C PRO A 227 15.19 13.71 10.63
N SER A 228 14.36 12.82 11.18
CA SER A 228 12.97 12.65 10.76
C SER A 228 12.03 13.62 11.47
N VAL A 229 10.87 13.83 10.85
CA VAL A 229 9.78 14.64 11.40
C VAL A 229 8.48 13.82 11.36
N PHE A 230 7.73 13.84 12.46
CA PHE A 230 6.38 13.28 12.49
C PHE A 230 5.36 14.34 12.07
N PHE A 231 4.59 14.06 11.02
CA PHE A 231 3.68 15.02 10.43
C PHE A 231 2.21 14.65 10.68
N LYS A 232 1.36 15.67 10.66
CA LYS A 232 -0.10 15.53 10.67
C LYS A 232 -0.69 16.45 9.61
N PHE A 233 -1.52 15.91 8.74
CA PHE A 233 -2.33 16.67 7.79
C PHE A 233 -3.80 16.67 8.23
N ILE A 234 -4.50 17.79 8.10
CA ILE A 234 -5.94 17.90 8.35
C ILE A 234 -6.63 18.42 7.10
N ALA A 235 -7.43 17.57 6.45
CA ALA A 235 -8.19 17.92 5.27
C ALA A 235 -9.32 18.92 5.56
N GLU A 236 -9.61 19.81 4.61
CA GLU A 236 -10.74 20.75 4.70
C GLU A 236 -12.08 19.99 4.65
N GLN A 237 -12.16 18.99 3.77
CA GLN A 237 -13.36 18.18 3.53
C GLN A 237 -13.11 16.71 3.86
N LYS A 238 -14.15 16.02 4.33
CA LYS A 238 -14.05 14.60 4.71
C LYS A 238 -13.80 13.75 3.46
N ASN A 239 -12.79 12.89 3.52
CA ASN A 239 -12.33 11.99 2.45
C ASN A 239 -11.85 12.70 1.17
N ASP A 240 -11.59 14.01 1.22
CA ASP A 240 -10.96 14.76 0.15
C ASP A 240 -9.67 15.41 0.66
N PHE A 241 -8.56 14.78 0.33
CA PHE A 241 -7.23 15.18 0.77
C PHE A 241 -6.55 16.18 -0.18
N SER A 242 -7.25 16.68 -1.19
CA SER A 242 -6.68 17.64 -2.16
C SER A 242 -6.31 18.98 -1.51
N LYS A 243 -6.95 19.34 -0.39
CA LYS A 243 -6.72 20.58 0.37
C LYS A 243 -6.79 20.35 1.88
N GLY A 244 -5.92 21.04 2.60
CA GLY A 244 -5.84 20.96 4.05
C GLY A 244 -4.62 21.68 4.60
N GLN A 245 -4.37 21.48 5.88
CA GLN A 245 -3.23 22.06 6.59
C GLN A 245 -2.29 20.95 7.06
N LEU A 246 -1.01 21.07 6.69
CA LEU A 246 0.07 20.23 7.20
C LEU A 246 0.67 20.84 8.47
N TYR A 247 0.95 19.99 9.44
CA TYR A 247 1.59 20.29 10.72
C TYR A 247 2.79 19.37 10.91
N ALA A 248 3.84 19.88 11.55
CA ALA A 248 5.01 19.11 11.97
C ALA A 248 5.06 19.06 13.50
N TYR A 249 5.37 17.90 14.06
CA TYR A 249 5.67 17.76 15.48
C TYR A 249 7.02 18.40 15.81
N LYS A 250 7.09 19.12 16.93
CA LYS A 250 8.29 19.80 17.40
C LYS A 250 8.44 19.60 18.91
#